data_AF-A0A4Y4CZF7-F1
#
_entry.id   AF-A0A4Y4CZF7-F1
#
_cell.length_a   1.000
_cell.length_b   1.000
_cell.length_c   1.000
_cell.angle_alpha   90.00
_cell.angle_beta   90.00
_cell.angle_gamma   90.00
#
_symmetry.space_group_name_H-M   'P 1'
#
loop_
_entity.id
_entity.type
_entity.pdbx_description
1 polymer ?
#
loop_
_entity_poly.entity_id
_entity_poly.type
_entity_poly.pdbx_seq_one_letter_code
_entity_poly.pdbx_strand_id
1 'polypeptide(L)'
;MSTPTTALECPLCGSTCLEVRHDHSVTYRYLKKDHVLDGQEHTVCLDCDISFCAAEQLSRNRDLFDAFERQIVKDIAPREVRELREKYLITQEEATRIFHCGSPTAFSKWERGDTAPTGPTALLLRLALEDVATMQKLADRAGVKIDIPAVTSSASKPVTASASSFLDWPGLPALLAKSLSGFKEPSVQHVTLVTDREWVALPTAVLDAHFSLDSTSSTADDTPEALPDAWMCNRLSARAA
;
A
#
# COMPACT_ATOMS: atom_id res chain seq x y z
N MET A 1 -8.43 3.91 -40.35
CA MET A 1 -8.10 4.02 -38.92
C MET A 1 -8.54 2.73 -38.28
N SER A 2 -7.60 1.78 -38.15
CA SER A 2 -7.88 0.47 -37.55
C SER A 2 -7.05 0.42 -36.27
N THR A 3 -7.70 0.53 -35.12
CA THR A 3 -7.07 0.26 -33.83
C THR A 3 -6.68 -1.21 -33.79
N PRO A 4 -5.41 -1.58 -33.53
CA PRO A 4 -5.04 -2.98 -33.39
C PRO A 4 -5.61 -3.50 -32.07
N THR A 5 -6.49 -4.50 -32.17
CA THR A 5 -6.76 -5.42 -31.07
C THR A 5 -5.49 -6.25 -30.90
N THR A 6 -4.62 -5.88 -29.97
CA THR A 6 -3.38 -6.61 -29.72
C THR A 6 -3.73 -8.01 -29.24
N ALA A 7 -3.51 -9.02 -30.09
CA ALA A 7 -3.63 -10.42 -29.69
C ALA A 7 -2.54 -10.74 -28.66
N LEU A 8 -2.86 -11.56 -27.67
CA LEU A 8 -1.91 -11.97 -26.64
C LEU A 8 -0.85 -12.89 -27.26
N GLU A 9 0.42 -12.56 -27.05
CA GLU A 9 1.58 -13.32 -27.54
C GLU A 9 2.51 -13.70 -26.37
N CYS A 10 3.28 -14.75 -26.54
CA CYS A 10 4.28 -15.16 -25.56
C CYS A 10 5.38 -14.09 -25.41
N PRO A 11 5.67 -13.63 -24.17
CA PRO A 11 6.70 -12.60 -23.95
C PRO A 11 8.12 -13.10 -24.21
N LEU A 12 8.34 -14.43 -24.28
CA LEU A 12 9.65 -15.02 -24.49
C LEU A 12 9.95 -15.31 -25.98
N CYS A 13 9.01 -15.97 -26.67
CA CYS A 13 9.23 -16.44 -28.05
C CYS A 13 8.33 -15.76 -29.10
N GLY A 14 7.37 -14.93 -28.70
CA GLY A 14 6.41 -14.28 -29.61
C GLY A 14 5.34 -15.22 -30.19
N SER A 15 5.25 -16.46 -29.73
CA SER A 15 4.22 -17.39 -30.21
C SER A 15 2.82 -17.01 -29.74
N THR A 16 1.83 -17.24 -30.61
CA THR A 16 0.39 -17.18 -30.30
C THR A 16 -0.18 -18.53 -29.85
N CYS A 17 0.64 -19.59 -29.81
CA CYS A 17 0.26 -20.92 -29.34
C CYS A 17 0.23 -20.92 -27.80
N LEU A 18 -0.86 -20.37 -27.27
CA LEU A 18 -1.06 -20.12 -25.85
C LEU A 18 -2.25 -20.93 -25.32
N GLU A 19 -2.08 -21.54 -24.15
CA GLU A 19 -3.11 -22.26 -23.42
C GLU A 19 -3.36 -21.59 -22.08
N VAL A 20 -4.62 -21.30 -21.75
CA VAL A 20 -5.00 -20.82 -20.42
C VAL A 20 -5.27 -22.03 -19.52
N ARG A 21 -4.65 -22.05 -18.34
CA ARG A 21 -4.82 -23.10 -17.32
C ARG A 21 -5.24 -22.50 -15.97
N HIS A 22 -5.77 -23.36 -15.12
CA HIS A 22 -6.33 -23.04 -13.79
C HIS A 22 -5.77 -23.92 -12.68
N ASP A 23 -4.69 -24.66 -12.95
CA ASP A 23 -4.06 -25.61 -12.03
C ASP A 23 -3.05 -24.96 -11.07
N HIS A 24 -2.96 -23.62 -11.06
CA HIS A 24 -2.13 -22.91 -10.08
C HIS A 24 -2.89 -22.68 -8.78
N SER A 25 -2.23 -22.97 -7.66
CA SER A 25 -2.75 -22.77 -6.32
C SER A 25 -1.82 -21.90 -5.48
N VAL A 26 -2.40 -21.13 -4.56
CA VAL A 26 -1.67 -20.30 -3.60
C VAL A 26 -2.03 -20.70 -2.18
N THR A 27 -1.00 -20.92 -1.36
CA THR A 27 -1.15 -21.16 0.07
C THR A 27 -1.06 -19.85 0.83
N TYR A 28 -2.09 -19.56 1.62
CA TYR A 28 -2.21 -18.36 2.44
C TYR A 28 -2.28 -18.75 3.92
N ARG A 29 -1.31 -18.28 4.71
CA ARG A 29 -1.26 -18.56 6.15
C ARG A 29 -1.98 -17.47 6.95
N TYR A 30 -2.97 -17.87 7.76
CA TYR A 30 -3.67 -16.99 8.67
C TYR A 30 -3.98 -17.69 10.00
N LEU A 31 -3.66 -17.05 11.12
CA LEU A 31 -3.76 -17.61 12.48
C LEU A 31 -3.11 -19.00 12.61
N LYS A 32 -1.91 -19.16 12.02
CA LYS A 32 -1.14 -20.43 11.94
C LYS A 32 -1.86 -21.57 11.23
N LYS A 33 -2.88 -21.28 10.43
CA LYS A 33 -3.54 -22.24 9.55
C LYS A 33 -3.22 -21.90 8.11
N ASP A 34 -2.89 -22.92 7.34
CA ASP A 34 -2.72 -22.79 5.91
C ASP A 34 -4.07 -22.95 5.24
N HIS A 35 -4.40 -22.00 4.37
CA HIS A 35 -5.59 -21.98 3.53
C HIS A 35 -5.12 -22.05 2.08
N VAL A 36 -5.74 -22.91 1.28
CA VAL A 36 -5.35 -23.11 -0.12
C VAL A 36 -6.40 -22.46 -1.02
N LEU A 37 -5.94 -21.64 -1.95
CA LEU A 37 -6.73 -21.05 -3.01
C LEU A 37 -6.33 -21.69 -4.33
N ASP A 38 -7.19 -22.54 -4.85
CA ASP A 38 -7.02 -23.18 -6.16
C ASP A 38 -7.69 -22.36 -7.28
N GLY A 39 -7.41 -22.70 -8.53
CA GLY A 39 -8.15 -22.16 -9.67
C GLY A 39 -7.63 -20.84 -10.21
N GLN A 40 -6.40 -20.45 -9.86
CA GLN A 40 -5.82 -19.22 -10.43
C GLN A 40 -5.46 -19.42 -11.89
N GLU A 41 -5.83 -18.44 -12.70
CA GLU A 41 -5.59 -18.45 -14.13
C GLU A 41 -4.13 -18.11 -14.43
N HIS A 42 -3.54 -18.82 -15.39
CA HIS A 42 -2.31 -18.41 -16.02
C HIS A 42 -2.28 -18.90 -17.46
N THR A 43 -1.42 -18.30 -18.27
CA THR A 43 -1.20 -18.70 -19.64
C THR A 43 0.13 -19.43 -19.77
N VAL A 44 0.12 -20.57 -20.45
CA VAL A 44 1.30 -21.34 -20.80
C VAL A 44 1.51 -21.26 -22.31
N CYS A 45 2.73 -20.96 -22.74
CA CYS A 45 3.10 -21.10 -24.14
C CYS A 45 3.43 -22.55 -24.46
N LEU A 46 2.80 -23.13 -25.48
CA LEU A 46 3.04 -24.52 -25.88
C LEU A 46 4.33 -24.73 -26.69
N ASP A 47 4.97 -23.65 -27.13
CA ASP A 47 6.21 -23.73 -27.92
C ASP A 47 7.48 -23.58 -27.06
N CYS A 48 7.41 -22.87 -25.93
CA CYS A 48 8.56 -22.62 -25.06
C CYS A 48 8.31 -22.91 -23.58
N ASP A 49 7.12 -23.43 -23.23
CA ASP A 49 6.72 -23.85 -21.89
C ASP A 49 6.81 -22.79 -20.78
N ILE A 50 6.91 -21.52 -21.14
CA ILE A 50 6.84 -20.43 -20.16
C ILE A 50 5.40 -20.25 -19.66
N SER A 51 5.26 -20.12 -18.35
CA SER A 51 4.03 -19.73 -17.68
C SER A 51 4.08 -18.26 -17.28
N PHE A 52 3.02 -17.51 -17.63
CA PHE A 52 2.87 -16.09 -17.30
C PHE A 52 1.40 -15.74 -17.07
N CYS A 53 1.15 -14.63 -16.38
CA CYS A 53 -0.22 -14.11 -16.23
C CYS A 53 -0.38 -12.84 -17.07
N ALA A 54 -1.33 -12.86 -18.01
CA ALA A 54 -1.74 -11.68 -18.75
C ALA A 54 -2.41 -10.65 -17.83
N ALA A 55 -2.45 -9.38 -18.24
CA ALA A 55 -3.01 -8.30 -17.43
C ALA A 55 -4.46 -8.57 -16.95
N GLU A 56 -5.30 -9.15 -17.82
CA GLU A 56 -6.67 -9.51 -17.46
C GLU A 56 -6.73 -10.68 -16.46
N GLN A 57 -5.86 -11.67 -16.61
CA GLN A 57 -5.74 -12.79 -15.67
C GLN A 57 -5.26 -12.33 -14.30
N LEU A 58 -4.27 -11.41 -14.27
CA LEU A 58 -3.82 -10.79 -13.02
C LEU A 58 -4.96 -10.09 -12.29
N SER A 59 -5.80 -9.33 -13.02
CA SER A 59 -6.97 -8.68 -12.42
C SER A 59 -7.97 -9.71 -11.85
N ARG A 60 -8.31 -10.75 -12.62
CA ARG A 60 -9.26 -11.79 -12.17
C ARG A 60 -8.71 -12.60 -11.00
N ASN A 61 -7.42 -12.96 -11.02
CA ASN A 61 -6.76 -13.64 -9.91
C ASN A 61 -6.70 -12.77 -8.66
N ARG A 62 -6.47 -11.46 -8.80
CA ARG A 62 -6.54 -10.51 -7.68
C ARG A 62 -7.92 -10.50 -7.06
N ASP A 63 -8.96 -10.37 -7.88
CA ASP A 63 -10.33 -10.32 -7.39
C ASP A 63 -10.74 -11.64 -6.71
N LEU A 64 -10.27 -12.77 -7.25
CA LEU A 64 -10.44 -14.11 -6.67
C LEU A 64 -9.69 -14.25 -5.32
N PHE A 65 -8.47 -13.75 -5.23
CA PHE A 65 -7.69 -13.71 -3.98
C PHE A 65 -8.33 -12.80 -2.93
N ASP A 66 -8.74 -11.58 -3.31
CA ASP A 66 -9.41 -10.65 -2.41
C ASP A 66 -10.73 -11.23 -1.88
N ALA A 67 -11.50 -11.94 -2.72
CA ALA A 67 -12.72 -12.61 -2.30
C ALA A 67 -12.43 -13.76 -1.32
N PHE A 68 -11.38 -14.54 -1.56
CA PHE A 68 -10.92 -15.59 -0.67
C PHE A 68 -10.42 -15.04 0.68
N GLU A 69 -9.60 -13.99 0.66
CA GLU A 69 -9.05 -13.36 1.86
C GLU A 69 -10.18 -12.82 2.76
N ARG A 70 -11.21 -12.18 2.19
CA ARG A 70 -12.38 -11.69 2.92
C ARG A 70 -13.20 -12.80 3.60
N GLN A 71 -13.15 -14.05 3.10
CA GLN A 71 -13.84 -15.17 3.74
C GLN A 71 -13.12 -15.66 5.00
N ILE A 72 -11.81 -15.45 5.08
CA ILE A 72 -10.94 -15.99 6.12
C ILE A 72 -10.63 -14.94 7.19
N VAL A 73 -10.31 -13.72 6.74
CA VAL A 73 -9.88 -12.62 7.58
C VAL A 73 -11.08 -11.95 8.22
N LYS A 74 -10.98 -11.67 9.54
CA LYS A 74 -12.05 -11.00 10.30
C LYS A 74 -11.85 -9.50 10.37
N ASP A 75 -10.64 -9.11 10.76
CA ASP A 75 -10.28 -7.73 11.03
C ASP A 75 -9.14 -7.31 10.08
N ILE A 76 -7.91 -7.50 10.55
CA ILE A 76 -6.64 -7.20 9.89
C ILE A 76 -6.15 -8.26 8.89
N ALA A 77 -6.03 -8.07 7.58
CA ALA A 77 -5.25 -9.05 6.80
C ALA A 77 -3.73 -8.88 7.06
N PRO A 78 -2.93 -9.96 7.18
CA PRO A 78 -1.46 -9.91 7.17
C PRO A 78 -0.88 -9.01 6.08
N ARG A 79 -1.46 -9.08 4.89
CA ARG A 79 -1.21 -8.21 3.75
C ARG A 79 -1.36 -6.74 4.08
N GLU A 80 -2.51 -6.35 4.63
CA GLU A 80 -2.85 -4.96 4.92
C GLU A 80 -1.93 -4.38 6.01
N VAL A 81 -1.51 -5.22 6.97
CA VAL A 81 -0.51 -4.83 7.98
C VAL A 81 0.83 -4.49 7.32
N ARG A 82 1.27 -5.32 6.37
CA ARG A 82 2.50 -5.07 5.60
C ARG A 82 2.37 -3.86 4.69
N GLU A 83 1.23 -3.72 4.02
CA GLU A 83 0.90 -2.58 3.16
C GLU A 83 0.98 -1.27 3.94
N LEU A 84 0.44 -1.22 5.16
CA LEU A 84 0.55 -0.05 6.02
C LEU A 84 2.02 0.33 6.26
N ARG A 85 2.85 -0.66 6.57
CA ARG A 85 4.28 -0.45 6.85
C ARG A 85 5.02 0.10 5.62
N GLU A 86 4.78 -0.50 4.47
CA GLU A 86 5.39 -0.12 3.19
C GLU A 86 4.90 1.25 2.71
N LYS A 87 3.61 1.55 2.89
CA LYS A 87 3.00 2.84 2.52
C LYS A 87 3.64 4.04 3.22
N TYR A 88 4.06 3.87 4.47
CA TYR A 88 4.63 4.94 5.29
C TYR A 88 6.14 4.80 5.53
N LEU A 89 6.79 3.83 4.87
CA LEU A 89 8.23 3.54 4.95
C LEU A 89 8.75 3.41 6.39
N ILE A 90 8.00 2.72 7.25
CA ILE A 90 8.40 2.49 8.64
C ILE A 90 8.95 1.08 8.85
N THR A 91 9.79 0.92 9.86
CA THR A 91 10.25 -0.39 10.33
C THR A 91 9.18 -1.08 11.20
N GLN A 92 9.30 -2.40 11.40
CA GLN A 92 8.42 -3.13 12.33
C GLN A 92 8.52 -2.61 13.77
N GLU A 93 9.70 -2.14 14.17
CA GLU A 93 9.94 -1.54 15.49
C GLU A 93 9.26 -0.17 15.64
N GLU A 94 9.35 0.67 14.61
CA GLU A 94 8.62 1.94 14.55
C GLU A 94 7.13 1.74 14.58
N ALA A 95 6.60 0.79 13.80
CA ALA A 95 5.19 0.45 13.81
C ALA A 95 4.75 -0.05 15.19
N THR A 96 5.55 -0.88 15.86
CA THR A 96 5.30 -1.33 17.24
C THR A 96 5.20 -0.13 18.19
N ARG A 97 6.09 0.87 18.07
CA ARG A 97 6.05 2.10 18.87
C ARG A 97 4.79 2.94 18.58
N ILE A 98 4.46 3.15 17.30
CA ILE A 98 3.30 3.95 16.86
C ILE A 98 1.98 3.36 17.38
N PHE A 99 1.80 2.05 17.24
CA PHE A 99 0.58 1.36 17.65
C PHE A 99 0.62 0.87 19.10
N HIS A 100 1.64 1.25 19.87
CA HIS A 100 1.81 0.92 21.29
C HIS A 100 1.63 -0.58 21.56
N CYS A 101 2.25 -1.41 20.72
CA CYS A 101 2.11 -2.85 20.80
C CYS A 101 2.90 -3.38 22.01
N GLY A 102 2.28 -4.24 22.81
CA GLY A 102 2.93 -4.81 24.00
C GLY A 102 4.09 -5.78 23.71
N SER A 103 4.32 -6.14 22.44
CA SER A 103 5.43 -7.02 22.03
C SER A 103 6.19 -6.44 20.84
N PRO A 104 7.54 -6.42 20.87
CA PRO A 104 8.36 -5.98 19.74
C PRO A 104 8.22 -6.88 18.50
N THR A 105 7.72 -8.11 18.70
CA THR A 105 7.54 -9.09 17.61
C THR A 105 6.13 -9.08 17.01
N ALA A 106 5.28 -8.12 17.40
CA ALA A 106 3.88 -8.07 17.00
C ALA A 106 3.72 -8.00 15.48
N PHE A 107 4.30 -6.98 14.84
CA PHE A 107 4.23 -6.78 13.39
C PHE A 107 4.82 -7.97 12.62
N SER A 108 5.98 -8.45 13.03
CA SER A 108 6.61 -9.64 12.45
C SER A 108 5.68 -10.86 12.44
N LYS A 109 4.93 -11.09 13.52
CA LYS A 109 3.96 -12.20 13.62
C LYS A 109 2.68 -11.94 12.83
N TRP A 110 2.23 -10.69 12.76
CA TRP A 110 1.02 -10.31 12.02
C TRP A 110 1.25 -10.41 10.51
N GLU A 111 2.36 -9.89 10.01
CA GLU A 111 2.73 -9.94 8.59
C GLU A 111 2.91 -11.38 8.08
N ARG A 112 3.35 -12.31 8.94
CA ARG A 112 3.43 -13.75 8.61
C ARG A 112 2.12 -14.52 8.80
N GLY A 113 1.08 -13.89 9.34
CA GLY A 113 -0.17 -14.57 9.68
C GLY A 113 -0.06 -15.57 10.84
N ASP A 114 0.98 -15.49 11.68
CA ASP A 114 1.11 -16.34 12.88
C ASP A 114 0.13 -15.94 13.97
N THR A 115 -0.21 -14.65 14.04
CA THR A 115 -1.23 -14.08 14.92
C THR A 115 -1.91 -12.94 14.16
N ALA A 116 -3.08 -12.49 14.62
CA ALA A 116 -3.73 -11.31 14.07
C ALA A 116 -3.91 -10.25 15.16
N PRO A 117 -3.84 -8.96 14.83
CA PRO A 117 -4.27 -7.91 15.74
C PRO A 117 -5.76 -8.05 16.01
N THR A 118 -6.20 -7.68 17.22
CA THR A 118 -7.60 -7.77 17.64
C THR A 118 -8.07 -6.48 18.30
N GLY A 119 -9.38 -6.25 18.27
CA GLY A 119 -10.03 -5.15 19.00
C GLY A 119 -9.50 -3.77 18.60
N PRO A 120 -9.08 -2.92 19.57
CA PRO A 120 -8.66 -1.54 19.29
C PRO A 120 -7.46 -1.43 18.35
N THR A 121 -6.48 -2.33 18.45
CA THR A 121 -5.28 -2.26 17.60
C THR A 121 -5.62 -2.54 16.13
N ALA A 122 -6.48 -3.53 15.88
CA ALA A 122 -6.94 -3.82 14.52
C ALA A 122 -7.72 -2.65 13.91
N LEU A 123 -8.58 -2.01 14.70
CA LEU A 123 -9.31 -0.81 14.28
C LEU A 123 -8.36 0.35 13.96
N LEU A 124 -7.36 0.60 14.81
CA LEU A 124 -6.38 1.67 14.58
C LEU A 124 -5.56 1.43 13.31
N LEU A 125 -5.15 0.19 13.05
CA LEU A 125 -4.42 -0.17 11.84
C LEU A 125 -5.26 0.10 10.59
N ARG A 126 -6.53 -0.31 10.58
CA ARG A 126 -7.44 -0.01 9.45
C ARG A 126 -7.61 1.48 9.23
N LEU A 127 -7.89 2.24 10.30
CA LEU A 127 -8.05 3.70 10.20
C LEU A 127 -6.79 4.39 9.71
N ALA A 128 -5.61 3.92 10.12
CA ALA A 128 -4.34 4.46 9.64
C ALA A 128 -4.03 4.07 8.18
N LEU A 129 -4.52 2.93 7.72
CA LEU A 129 -4.42 2.53 6.31
C LEU A 129 -5.33 3.37 5.43
N GLU A 130 -6.56 3.62 5.87
CA GLU A 130 -7.59 4.41 5.18
C GLU A 130 -7.29 5.92 5.18
N ASP A 131 -6.85 6.47 6.31
CA ASP A 131 -6.63 7.90 6.52
C ASP A 131 -5.19 8.23 6.92
N VAL A 132 -4.49 8.88 6.00
CA VAL A 132 -3.11 9.37 6.17
C VAL A 132 -3.01 10.34 7.36
N ALA A 133 -4.02 11.17 7.60
CA ALA A 133 -3.99 12.11 8.73
C ALA A 133 -4.06 11.38 10.08
N THR A 134 -4.77 10.26 10.15
CA THR A 134 -4.79 9.39 11.33
C THR A 134 -3.43 8.78 11.57
N MET A 135 -2.77 8.24 10.53
CA MET A 135 -1.42 7.72 10.66
C MET A 135 -0.43 8.79 11.15
N GLN A 136 -0.47 10.00 10.57
CA GLN A 136 0.40 11.10 10.98
C GLN A 136 0.24 11.44 12.46
N LYS A 137 -1.00 11.55 12.94
CA LYS A 137 -1.28 11.83 14.36
C LYS A 137 -0.77 10.74 15.30
N LEU A 138 -0.79 9.48 14.88
CA LEU A 138 -0.24 8.38 15.67
C LEU A 138 1.29 8.43 15.69
N ALA A 139 1.91 8.70 14.55
CA ALA A 139 3.36 8.85 14.41
C ALA A 139 3.91 10.02 15.24
N ASP A 140 3.27 11.19 15.16
CA ASP A 140 3.64 12.39 15.93
C ASP A 140 3.61 12.12 17.44
N ARG A 141 2.57 11.42 17.92
CA ARG A 141 2.45 11.04 19.33
C ARG A 141 3.52 10.06 19.80
N ALA A 142 3.99 9.19 18.90
CA ALA A 142 5.06 8.25 19.17
C ALA A 142 6.47 8.84 18.94
N GLY A 143 6.57 10.08 18.44
CA GLY A 143 7.84 10.71 18.08
C GLY A 143 8.57 10.02 16.92
N VAL A 144 7.84 9.34 16.04
CA VAL A 144 8.38 8.65 14.87
C VAL A 144 8.15 9.52 13.63
N LYS A 145 9.19 9.69 12.82
CA LYS A 145 9.07 10.36 11.51
C LYS A 145 8.57 9.35 10.50
N ILE A 146 7.56 9.72 9.71
CA ILE A 146 7.03 8.89 8.64
C ILE A 146 7.11 9.64 7.32
N ASP A 147 7.28 8.90 6.23
CA ASP A 147 7.15 9.44 4.90
C ASP A 147 5.69 9.44 4.49
N ILE A 148 5.18 10.63 4.19
CA ILE A 148 3.80 10.80 3.76
C ILE A 148 3.81 10.70 2.23
N PRO A 149 3.18 9.67 1.63
CA PRO A 149 3.02 9.66 0.19
C PRO A 149 2.28 10.94 -0.21
N ALA A 150 2.83 11.69 -1.18
CA ALA A 150 2.29 13.00 -1.57
C ALA A 150 0.82 12.86 -1.96
N VAL A 151 -0.07 13.14 -1.00
CA VAL A 151 -1.50 13.19 -1.23
C VAL A 151 -1.70 14.38 -2.15
N THR A 152 -2.24 14.15 -3.35
CA THR A 152 -2.85 15.21 -4.14
C THR A 152 -3.96 15.77 -3.27
N SER A 153 -3.64 16.86 -2.58
CA SER A 153 -4.55 17.57 -1.71
C SER A 153 -5.64 18.15 -2.61
N SER A 154 -6.75 17.43 -2.73
CA SER A 154 -8.03 18.08 -2.94
C SER A 154 -8.25 18.92 -1.70
N ALA A 155 -7.94 20.21 -1.82
CA ALA A 155 -8.12 21.20 -0.78
C ALA A 155 -9.57 21.11 -0.29
N SER A 156 -9.76 20.52 0.88
CA SER A 156 -10.96 20.78 1.67
C SER A 156 -10.98 22.28 1.91
N LYS A 157 -12.05 22.94 1.43
CA LYS A 157 -12.32 24.35 1.67
C LYS A 157 -12.11 24.64 3.17
N PRO A 158 -11.58 25.81 3.55
CA PRO A 158 -11.67 26.24 4.93
C PRO A 158 -13.15 26.25 5.29
N VAL A 159 -13.54 25.45 6.27
CA VAL A 159 -14.77 25.70 7.03
C VAL A 159 -14.49 26.98 7.79
N THR A 160 -14.75 28.12 7.13
CA THR A 160 -15.02 29.37 7.83
C THR A 160 -16.14 29.06 8.80
N ALA A 161 -15.85 29.20 10.10
CA ALA A 161 -16.85 29.10 11.15
C ALA A 161 -18.06 29.95 10.75
N SER A 162 -19.17 29.28 10.40
CA SER A 162 -20.44 29.96 10.24
C SER A 162 -20.93 30.27 11.64
N ALA A 163 -20.57 31.47 12.10
CA ALA A 163 -21.16 32.09 13.27
C ALA A 163 -22.64 32.33 12.97
N SER A 164 -23.53 31.54 13.59
CA SER A 164 -24.96 31.80 13.77
C SER A 164 -25.51 30.67 14.66
N SER A 165 -25.43 30.74 15.99
CA SER A 165 -26.56 31.25 16.78
C SER A 165 -26.18 31.58 18.24
N PHE A 166 -24.92 31.93 18.52
CA PHE A 166 -24.46 32.21 19.88
C PHE A 166 -24.57 33.70 20.30
N LEU A 167 -25.09 34.58 19.43
CA LEU A 167 -25.17 36.02 19.67
C LEU A 167 -26.42 36.48 20.45
N ASP A 168 -27.39 35.58 20.71
CA ASP A 168 -28.60 35.91 21.47
C ASP A 168 -28.55 35.44 22.94
N TRP A 169 -27.37 35.04 23.45
CA TRP A 169 -27.22 34.70 24.85
C TRP A 169 -27.26 35.97 25.72
N PRO A 170 -28.23 36.13 26.64
CA PRO A 170 -28.44 37.38 27.40
C PRO A 170 -27.27 37.73 28.35
N GLY A 171 -26.28 36.86 28.52
CA GLY A 171 -25.06 37.11 29.32
C GLY A 171 -23.84 37.63 28.54
N LEU A 172 -23.91 37.78 27.22
CA LEU A 172 -22.76 38.18 26.39
C LEU A 172 -22.16 39.57 26.70
N PRO A 173 -22.97 40.61 27.02
CA PRO A 173 -22.43 41.96 27.27
C PRO A 173 -21.49 42.03 28.49
N ALA A 174 -21.69 41.16 29.48
CA ALA A 174 -20.89 41.14 30.70
C ALA A 174 -19.50 40.49 30.51
N LEU A 175 -19.33 39.65 29.48
CA LEU A 175 -18.07 38.96 29.20
C LEU A 175 -17.15 39.77 28.27
N LEU A 176 -17.71 40.53 27.33
CA LEU A 176 -16.94 41.34 26.37
C LEU A 176 -16.29 42.59 26.97
N ALA A 177 -16.81 43.11 28.08
CA ALA A 177 -16.21 44.26 28.76
C ALA A 177 -14.84 43.97 29.39
N LYS A 178 -14.39 42.71 29.43
CA LYS A 178 -13.18 42.27 30.15
C LYS A 178 -11.99 41.89 29.28
N SER A 179 -12.09 41.98 27.95
CA SER A 179 -11.03 41.41 27.08
C SER A 179 -10.83 42.14 25.75
N LEU A 180 -10.64 43.46 25.80
CA LEU A 180 -10.11 44.21 24.66
C LEU A 180 -8.93 45.08 25.09
N SER A 181 -7.79 44.42 25.33
CA SER A 181 -6.50 45.09 25.22
C SER A 181 -5.58 44.23 24.34
N GLY A 182 -5.58 44.58 23.05
CA GLY A 182 -4.44 44.40 22.17
C GLY A 182 -4.33 43.06 21.47
N PHE A 183 -4.74 43.01 20.20
CA PHE A 183 -4.00 42.26 19.19
C PHE A 183 -4.01 43.06 17.87
N LYS A 184 -2.81 43.29 17.34
CA LYS A 184 -2.50 44.07 16.14
C LYS A 184 -2.32 43.09 14.98
N GLU A 185 -3.05 43.29 13.88
CA GLU A 185 -2.93 42.47 12.66
C GLU A 185 -1.57 42.71 11.96
N PRO A 186 -0.89 41.66 11.48
CA PRO A 186 0.18 41.80 10.50
C PRO A 186 -0.32 41.62 9.06
N SER A 187 0.09 42.54 8.20
CA SER A 187 -0.10 42.55 6.75
C SER A 187 0.63 41.39 6.06
N VAL A 188 -0.05 40.65 5.18
CA VAL A 188 0.56 39.60 4.34
C VAL A 188 0.83 40.14 2.94
N GLN A 189 2.05 39.92 2.43
CA GLN A 189 2.43 40.19 1.04
C GLN A 189 2.20 38.94 0.18
N HIS A 190 1.68 39.12 -1.04
CA HIS A 190 1.53 38.06 -2.03
C HIS A 190 2.82 37.85 -2.83
N VAL A 191 3.25 36.59 -3.01
CA VAL A 191 4.31 36.18 -3.94
C VAL A 191 3.70 35.28 -5.00
N THR A 192 3.89 35.61 -6.28
CA THR A 192 3.53 34.78 -7.43
C THR A 192 4.74 33.97 -7.90
N LEU A 193 4.60 32.64 -8.00
CA LEU A 193 5.63 31.75 -8.54
C LEU A 193 5.50 31.61 -10.06
N VAL A 194 6.61 31.80 -10.76
CA VAL A 194 6.80 31.54 -12.20
C VAL A 194 7.06 30.04 -12.38
N THR A 195 6.35 29.41 -13.32
CA THR A 195 6.57 28.01 -13.71
C THR A 195 7.38 27.95 -15.00
N ASP A 196 8.57 27.36 -14.96
CA ASP A 196 9.21 26.78 -16.13
C ASP A 196 9.65 25.35 -15.78
N ARG A 197 9.19 24.39 -16.59
CA ARG A 197 9.52 22.96 -16.52
C ARG A 197 10.40 22.59 -17.71
N GLU A 198 11.45 21.85 -17.46
CA GLU A 198 12.00 20.87 -18.42
C GLU A 198 12.35 19.58 -17.67
N TRP A 199 11.95 18.43 -18.20
CA TRP A 199 12.29 17.10 -17.70
C TRP A 199 13.16 16.39 -18.73
N VAL A 200 14.34 15.93 -18.32
CA VAL A 200 15.23 15.09 -19.13
C VAL A 200 15.03 13.64 -18.70
N ALA A 201 14.61 12.79 -19.64
CA ALA A 201 14.56 11.34 -19.47
C ALA A 201 15.94 10.74 -19.74
N LEU A 202 16.45 9.90 -18.83
CA LEU A 202 17.65 9.10 -19.06
C LEU A 202 17.28 7.70 -19.59
N PRO A 203 18.10 7.10 -20.48
CA PRO A 203 17.78 5.82 -21.12
C PRO A 203 18.07 4.64 -20.21
N THR A 204 17.15 3.68 -20.16
CA THR A 204 17.36 2.32 -19.66
C THR A 204 18.34 1.57 -20.56
N ALA A 205 19.46 1.12 -19.99
CA ALA A 205 20.40 0.22 -20.63
C ALA A 205 20.08 -1.26 -20.32
N VAL A 206 20.46 -2.09 -21.29
CA VAL A 206 20.12 -3.49 -21.56
C VAL A 206 20.73 -4.50 -20.56
N LEU A 207 20.11 -5.68 -20.53
CA LEU A 207 20.49 -6.94 -19.89
C LEU A 207 22.00 -7.22 -19.82
N ASP A 208 22.42 -7.90 -18.75
CA ASP A 208 23.28 -9.08 -18.87
C ASP A 208 22.98 -10.10 -17.76
N ALA A 209 22.83 -11.35 -18.18
CA ALA A 209 22.60 -12.52 -17.35
C ALA A 209 23.94 -13.15 -16.95
N HIS A 210 24.23 -13.24 -15.65
CA HIS A 210 25.17 -14.23 -15.14
C HIS A 210 24.68 -14.80 -13.81
N PHE A 211 24.29 -16.08 -13.90
CA PHE A 211 24.00 -16.96 -12.79
C PHE A 211 25.34 -17.43 -12.19
N SER A 212 25.51 -17.32 -10.87
CA SER A 212 26.48 -18.12 -10.13
C SER A 212 26.01 -18.25 -8.68
N LEU A 213 25.74 -19.50 -8.28
CA LEU A 213 25.44 -19.89 -6.91
C LEU A 213 26.73 -19.83 -6.09
N ASP A 214 26.69 -19.16 -4.94
CA ASP A 214 27.47 -19.60 -3.79
C ASP A 214 26.78 -19.26 -2.48
N SER A 215 26.82 -20.23 -1.58
CA SER A 215 26.17 -20.20 -0.28
C SER A 215 27.04 -19.43 0.72
N THR A 216 26.52 -18.37 1.34
CA THR A 216 26.90 -18.00 2.72
C THR A 216 25.84 -17.10 3.36
N SER A 217 25.72 -17.28 4.67
CA SER A 217 24.79 -16.66 5.62
C SER A 217 24.92 -15.14 5.80
N SER A 218 23.79 -14.52 6.17
CA SER A 218 23.67 -13.32 7.03
C SER A 218 24.01 -11.95 6.43
N THR A 219 23.00 -11.15 6.11
CA THR A 219 22.52 -9.99 6.91
C THR A 219 21.36 -9.34 6.16
N ALA A 220 20.43 -8.73 6.92
CA ALA A 220 19.25 -8.07 6.40
C ALA A 220 19.63 -6.90 5.49
N ASP A 221 19.10 -6.92 4.27
CA ASP A 221 19.13 -5.80 3.34
C ASP A 221 17.68 -5.50 2.96
N ASP A 222 17.06 -4.58 3.70
CA ASP A 222 15.74 -4.03 3.42
C ASP A 222 15.88 -2.98 2.30
N THR A 223 16.00 -3.45 1.06
CA THR A 223 15.81 -2.61 -0.13
C THR A 223 14.32 -2.66 -0.51
N PRO A 224 13.65 -1.51 -0.74
CA PRO A 224 12.23 -1.50 -1.08
C PRO A 224 12.05 -1.91 -2.54
N GLU A 225 12.03 -3.21 -2.78
CA GLU A 225 11.59 -3.76 -4.06
C GLU A 225 10.06 -3.64 -4.10
N ALA A 226 9.60 -2.77 -5.00
CA ALA A 226 8.20 -2.42 -5.15
C ALA A 226 7.37 -3.59 -5.71
N LEU A 227 6.17 -3.75 -5.14
CA LEU A 227 4.94 -4.40 -5.63
C LEU A 227 4.55 -5.76 -4.99
N PRO A 228 3.23 -5.98 -4.76
CA PRO A 228 2.68 -7.09 -3.95
C PRO A 228 2.63 -8.44 -4.67
N ASP A 229 3.56 -8.72 -5.58
CA ASP A 229 3.53 -9.91 -6.45
C ASP A 229 3.85 -11.22 -5.70
N ALA A 230 4.29 -11.16 -4.43
CA ALA A 230 4.68 -12.34 -3.65
C ALA A 230 3.52 -13.31 -3.32
N TRP A 231 2.26 -12.88 -3.47
CA TRP A 231 1.07 -13.72 -3.21
C TRP A 231 0.28 -14.07 -4.46
N MET A 232 0.70 -13.59 -5.63
CA MET A 232 0.08 -13.90 -6.91
C MET A 232 0.88 -14.96 -7.65
N CYS A 233 0.25 -15.64 -8.61
CA CYS A 233 0.98 -16.42 -9.63
C CYS A 233 2.25 -15.65 -10.05
N ASN A 234 3.43 -16.24 -9.84
CA ASN A 234 4.69 -15.64 -10.24
C ASN A 234 4.56 -15.13 -11.69
N ARG A 235 4.86 -13.85 -11.90
CA ARG A 235 4.65 -13.16 -13.17
C ARG A 235 5.30 -13.89 -14.36
N LEU A 236 6.40 -14.59 -14.09
CA LEU A 236 7.07 -15.52 -14.99
C LEU A 236 7.57 -16.71 -14.18
N SER A 237 7.22 -17.92 -14.57
CA SER A 237 7.87 -19.12 -14.06
C SER A 237 8.09 -20.13 -15.19
N ALA A 238 9.31 -20.64 -15.30
CA ALA A 238 9.63 -21.77 -16.16
C ALA A 238 9.56 -23.04 -15.32
N ARG A 239 8.85 -24.06 -15.80
CA ARG A 239 8.85 -25.36 -15.14
C ARG A 239 10.18 -26.04 -15.45
N ALA A 240 10.99 -26.32 -14.44
CA ALA A 240 12.12 -27.23 -14.61
C ALA A 240 11.56 -28.61 -14.92
N ALA A 241 11.98 -29.18 -16.06
CA ALA A 241 11.67 -30.55 -16.46
C ALA A 241 12.30 -31.57 -15.49
#